data_AF-A0A6P7G4C6-F1
#
_entry.id   AF-A0A6P7G4C6-F1
#
_cell.length_a   1.000
_cell.length_b   1.000
_cell.length_c   1.000
_cell.angle_alpha   90.00
_cell.angle_beta   90.00
_cell.angle_gamma   90.00
#
_symmetry.space_group_name_H-M   'P 1'
#
loop_
_entity.id
_entity.type
_entity.pdbx_description
1 polymer ?
#
loop_
_entity_poly.entity_id
_entity_poly.type
_entity_poly.pdbx_seq_one_letter_code
_entity_poly.pdbx_strand_id
1 'polypeptide(L)'
;MENKEIEVSLLDILKYIGDTKRPLKEGEALLKAGHVVLCGKYNNKLVGLCLKTTNLNGAPHEITVDVLRDEWVAKCTCKAGQGGMCKHVIAVLLQAQKQDELEALSCTDVEQVWGSYSGSFKNNSLEYSKPVPVKEF
;
A
#
# COMPACT_ATOMS: atom_id res chain seq x y z
N MET A 1 -25.70 -0.23 10.54
CA MET A 1 -24.33 -0.77 10.65
C MET A 1 -23.46 0.41 11.01
N GLU A 2 -22.86 0.41 12.21
CA GLU A 2 -21.95 1.49 12.61
C GLU A 2 -20.74 1.51 11.66
N ASN A 3 -20.44 2.69 11.10
CA ASN A 3 -19.17 2.92 10.44
C ASN A 3 -18.08 2.87 11.51
N LYS A 4 -17.35 1.76 11.59
CA LYS A 4 -16.22 1.65 12.50
C LYS A 4 -15.05 2.38 11.84
N GLU A 5 -14.57 3.44 12.46
CA GLU A 5 -13.34 4.10 12.01
C GLU A 5 -12.19 3.10 12.07
N ILE A 6 -11.43 3.02 10.98
CA ILE A 6 -10.22 2.19 10.91
C ILE A 6 -9.08 3.09 11.31
N GLU A 7 -8.63 2.94 12.55
CA GLU A 7 -7.39 3.53 13.03
C GLU A 7 -6.31 2.44 13.01
N VAL A 8 -5.13 2.79 12.49
CA VAL A 8 -3.99 1.87 12.39
C VAL A 8 -2.92 2.38 13.33
N SER A 9 -2.75 1.74 14.49
CA SER A 9 -1.65 2.08 15.40
C SER A 9 -0.38 1.31 15.06
N LEU A 10 0.77 1.80 15.54
CA LEU A 10 2.04 1.05 15.44
C LEU A 10 1.94 -0.31 16.15
N LEU A 11 1.21 -0.40 17.26
CA LEU A 11 1.03 -1.66 18.00
C LEU A 11 0.27 -2.69 17.17
N ASP A 12 -0.71 -2.27 16.38
CA ASP A 12 -1.46 -3.19 15.53
C ASP A 12 -0.59 -3.74 14.40
N ILE A 13 0.27 -2.90 13.80
CA ILE A 13 1.25 -3.33 12.81
C ILE A 13 2.22 -4.35 13.41
N LEU A 14 2.70 -4.10 14.63
CA LEU A 14 3.61 -5.02 15.34
C LEU A 14 2.94 -6.33 15.73
N LYS A 15 1.66 -6.31 16.13
CA LYS A 15 0.87 -7.54 16.38
C LYS A 15 0.69 -8.35 15.11
N TYR A 16 0.33 -7.68 14.01
CA TYR A 16 0.08 -8.32 12.72
C TYR A 16 1.34 -8.97 12.12
N ILE A 17 2.50 -8.31 12.24
CA ILE A 17 3.74 -8.81 11.64
C ILE A 17 4.41 -9.94 12.46
N GLY A 18 4.10 -10.01 13.75
CA GLY A 18 4.72 -10.95 14.69
C GLY A 18 6.25 -10.80 14.73
N ASP A 19 6.96 -11.93 14.72
CA ASP A 19 8.43 -11.94 14.80
C ASP A 19 9.15 -11.65 13.46
N THR A 20 8.39 -11.41 12.37
CA THR A 20 8.99 -11.26 11.05
C THR A 20 9.56 -9.86 10.83
N LYS A 21 10.87 -9.78 10.60
CA LYS A 21 11.57 -8.48 10.44
C LYS A 21 11.67 -8.03 8.98
N ARG A 22 11.65 -8.97 8.04
CA ARG A 22 11.89 -8.71 6.62
C ARG A 22 10.76 -7.91 5.96
N PRO A 23 9.46 -8.26 6.13
CA PRO A 23 8.38 -7.47 5.56
C PRO A 23 8.35 -6.03 6.10
N LEU A 24 8.76 -5.83 7.37
CA LEU A 24 8.86 -4.50 7.98
C LEU A 24 9.84 -3.61 7.24
N LYS A 25 11.10 -4.08 7.13
CA LYS A 25 12.19 -3.34 6.48
C LYS A 25 11.90 -3.06 5.02
N GLU A 26 11.42 -4.07 4.30
CA GLU A 26 11.11 -3.92 2.88
C GLU A 26 9.89 -3.02 2.65
N GLY A 27 8.85 -3.12 3.50
CA GLY A 27 7.66 -2.27 3.42
C GLY A 27 7.96 -0.81 3.72
N GLU A 28 8.78 -0.54 4.73
CA GLU A 28 9.27 0.81 5.02
C GLU A 28 10.05 1.40 3.83
N ALA A 29 10.89 0.59 3.18
CA ALA A 29 11.63 1.01 2.00
C ALA A 29 10.71 1.36 0.82
N LEU A 30 9.64 0.59 0.58
CA LEU A 30 8.63 0.91 -0.43
C LEU A 30 7.92 2.23 -0.13
N LEU A 31 7.56 2.44 1.13
CA LEU A 31 6.89 3.67 1.55
C LEU A 31 7.78 4.89 1.34
N LYS A 32 9.05 4.82 1.73
CA LYS A 32 10.04 5.89 1.52
C LYS A 32 10.29 6.17 0.03
N ALA A 33 10.18 5.15 -0.82
CA ALA A 33 10.30 5.29 -2.27
C ALA A 33 9.02 5.83 -2.95
N GLY A 34 7.95 6.12 -2.19
CA GLY A 34 6.69 6.62 -2.76
C GLY A 34 5.93 5.58 -3.58
N HIS A 35 6.12 4.29 -3.30
CA HIS A 35 5.47 3.23 -4.07
C HIS A 35 4.01 2.98 -3.65
N VAL A 36 3.54 3.53 -2.53
CA VAL A 36 2.11 3.49 -2.16
C VAL A 36 1.43 4.67 -2.84
N VAL A 37 0.58 4.37 -3.82
CA VAL A 37 -0.05 5.39 -4.68
C VAL A 37 -1.51 5.67 -4.32
N LEU A 38 -2.13 4.78 -3.55
CA LEU A 38 -3.46 4.95 -2.99
C LEU A 38 -3.49 4.29 -1.60
N CYS A 39 -4.13 4.96 -0.63
CA CYS A 39 -4.37 4.42 0.69
C CYS A 39 -5.61 5.12 1.29
N GLY A 40 -6.63 4.35 1.65
CA GLY A 40 -7.88 4.89 2.20
C GLY A 40 -8.83 3.80 2.68
N LYS A 41 -10.04 4.18 3.07
CA LYS A 41 -11.08 3.28 3.59
C LYS A 41 -12.20 3.08 2.57
N TYR A 42 -12.68 1.84 2.42
CA TYR A 42 -13.87 1.48 1.63
C TYR A 42 -14.69 0.42 2.35
N ASN A 43 -15.98 0.67 2.61
CA ASN A 43 -16.89 -0.26 3.30
C ASN A 43 -16.28 -0.92 4.56
N ASN A 44 -15.66 -0.12 5.42
CA ASN A 44 -14.95 -0.55 6.64
C ASN A 44 -13.68 -1.41 6.41
N LYS A 45 -13.08 -1.35 5.22
CA LYS A 45 -11.78 -1.97 4.92
C LYS A 45 -10.76 -0.92 4.58
N LEU A 46 -9.51 -1.15 4.99
CA LEU A 46 -8.39 -0.40 4.45
C LEU A 46 -8.08 -0.97 3.06
N VAL A 47 -8.02 -0.08 2.08
CA VAL A 47 -7.66 -0.42 0.70
C VAL A 47 -6.45 0.40 0.29
N GLY A 48 -5.62 -0.18 -0.57
CA GLY A 48 -4.45 0.52 -1.08
C GLY A 48 -3.89 -0.08 -2.35
N LEU A 49 -3.09 0.73 -3.03
CA LEU A 49 -2.39 0.36 -4.25
C LEU A 49 -0.90 0.61 -4.07
N CYS A 50 -0.09 -0.39 -4.42
CA CYS A 50 1.35 -0.32 -4.28
C CYS A 50 2.07 -0.76 -5.56
N LEU A 51 2.97 0.07 -6.07
CA LEU A 51 3.74 -0.21 -7.30
C LEU A 51 4.62 -1.46 -7.15
N LYS A 52 4.79 -2.16 -8.27
CA LYS A 52 5.67 -3.34 -8.37
C LYS A 52 7.12 -2.90 -8.50
N THR A 53 7.99 -3.45 -7.66
CA THR A 53 9.44 -3.22 -7.75
C THR A 53 10.08 -3.78 -9.01
N THR A 54 9.56 -4.89 -9.55
CA THR A 54 10.11 -5.57 -10.73
C THR A 54 9.51 -5.09 -12.05
N ASN A 55 8.38 -4.39 -12.02
CA ASN A 55 7.74 -3.83 -13.19
C ASN A 55 6.96 -2.58 -12.80
N LEU A 56 7.69 -1.47 -12.65
CA LEU A 56 7.13 -0.18 -12.23
C LEU A 56 6.04 0.35 -13.19
N ASN A 57 6.07 -0.08 -14.46
CA ASN A 57 5.09 0.28 -15.48
C ASN A 57 3.88 -0.67 -15.52
N GLY A 58 3.91 -1.75 -14.72
CA GLY A 58 2.81 -2.70 -14.63
C GLY A 58 1.74 -2.23 -13.67
N ALA A 59 0.54 -2.81 -13.77
CA ALA A 59 -0.55 -2.54 -12.83
C ALA A 59 -0.06 -2.71 -11.38
N PRO A 60 -0.36 -1.75 -10.47
CA PRO A 60 -0.01 -1.85 -9.06
C PRO A 60 -0.56 -3.14 -8.42
N HIS A 61 0.04 -3.55 -7.31
CA HIS A 61 -0.59 -4.53 -6.44
C HIS A 61 -1.74 -3.89 -5.69
N GLU A 62 -2.90 -4.54 -5.74
CA GLU A 62 -4.05 -4.23 -4.88
C GLU A 62 -3.87 -4.87 -3.51
N ILE A 63 -4.18 -4.09 -2.48
CA ILE A 63 -4.15 -4.46 -1.08
C ILE A 63 -5.52 -4.18 -0.47
N THR A 64 -6.00 -5.13 0.33
CA THR A 64 -7.19 -4.97 1.17
C THR A 64 -6.89 -5.54 2.54
N VAL A 65 -7.19 -4.77 3.59
CA VAL A 65 -7.09 -5.21 4.98
C VAL A 65 -8.45 -5.05 5.63
N ASP A 66 -8.94 -6.15 6.19
CA ASP A 66 -10.21 -6.24 6.91
C ASP A 66 -9.92 -6.52 8.38
N VAL A 67 -10.77 -6.03 9.28
CA VAL A 67 -10.67 -6.30 10.72
C VAL A 67 -11.80 -7.26 11.08
N LEU A 68 -11.47 -8.56 11.15
CA LEU A 68 -12.41 -9.63 11.42
C LEU A 68 -12.16 -10.13 12.85
N ARG A 69 -13.13 -9.90 13.75
CA ARG A 69 -13.04 -10.35 15.16
C ARG A 69 -11.75 -9.88 15.85
N ASP A 70 -11.40 -8.61 15.64
CA ASP A 70 -10.18 -7.97 16.15
C ASP A 70 -8.85 -8.52 15.58
N GLU A 71 -8.92 -9.37 14.54
CA GLU A 71 -7.76 -9.82 13.78
C GLU A 71 -7.70 -9.15 12.41
N TRP A 72 -6.50 -8.73 12.00
CA TRP A 72 -6.27 -8.12 10.70
C TRP A 72 -6.06 -9.20 9.64
N VAL A 73 -6.99 -9.25 8.69
CA VAL A 73 -6.92 -10.16 7.54
C VAL A 73 -6.55 -9.34 6.31
N ALA A 74 -5.28 -9.44 5.92
CA ALA A 74 -4.75 -8.75 4.76
C ALA A 74 -4.69 -9.66 3.52
N LYS A 75 -5.02 -9.08 2.36
CA LYS A 75 -4.83 -9.69 1.05
C LYS A 75 -4.03 -8.74 0.18
N CYS A 76 -3.09 -9.30 -0.57
CA CYS A 76 -2.35 -8.57 -1.59
C CYS A 76 -2.21 -9.44 -2.83
N THR A 77 -2.40 -8.86 -4.01
CA THR A 77 -2.34 -9.57 -5.31
C THR A 77 -0.94 -10.09 -5.68
N CYS A 78 0.10 -9.72 -4.93
CA CYS A 78 1.44 -10.30 -5.11
C CYS A 78 1.49 -11.76 -4.64
N LYS A 79 2.42 -12.56 -5.18
CA LYS A 79 2.58 -13.99 -4.83
C LYS A 79 2.73 -14.24 -3.32
N ALA A 80 3.56 -13.45 -2.64
CA ALA A 80 3.74 -13.56 -1.18
C ALA A 80 2.49 -13.13 -0.38
N GLY A 81 1.66 -12.26 -0.96
CA GLY A 81 0.46 -11.71 -0.35
C GLY A 81 -0.69 -12.72 -0.22
N GLN A 82 -0.59 -13.87 -0.91
CA GLN A 82 -1.49 -15.01 -0.69
C GLN A 82 -1.31 -15.64 0.70
N GLY A 83 -0.11 -15.55 1.27
CA GLY A 83 0.18 -15.93 2.66
C GLY A 83 -0.21 -14.85 3.67
N GLY A 84 -0.89 -13.79 3.22
CA GLY A 84 -1.40 -12.74 4.09
C GLY A 84 -0.35 -11.81 4.67
N MET A 85 0.94 -11.91 4.33
CA MET A 85 2.02 -11.09 4.87
C MET A 85 3.08 -10.79 3.81
N CYS A 86 3.17 -9.53 3.37
CA CYS A 86 4.16 -9.10 2.38
C CYS A 86 4.54 -7.63 2.56
N LYS A 87 5.65 -7.21 1.94
CA LYS A 87 6.12 -5.81 1.99
C LYS A 87 5.09 -4.78 1.52
N HIS A 88 4.23 -5.11 0.55
CA HIS A 88 3.21 -4.18 0.05
C HIS A 88 2.11 -3.92 1.08
N VAL A 89 1.67 -4.97 1.79
CA VAL A 89 0.71 -4.81 2.90
C VAL A 89 1.30 -3.92 3.98
N ILE A 90 2.53 -4.21 4.41
CA ILE A 90 3.21 -3.40 5.43
C ILE A 90 3.35 -1.95 4.98
N ALA A 91 3.70 -1.69 3.72
CA ALA A 91 3.82 -0.32 3.21
C ALA A 91 2.48 0.44 3.30
N VAL A 92 1.36 -0.21 2.96
CA VAL A 92 0.02 0.38 3.08
C VAL A 92 -0.38 0.60 4.54
N LEU A 93 -0.09 -0.35 5.43
CA LEU A 93 -0.34 -0.18 6.86
C LEU A 93 0.47 0.99 7.45
N LEU A 94 1.75 1.12 7.09
CA LEU A 94 2.59 2.23 7.52
C LEU A 94 2.12 3.57 6.93
N GLN A 95 1.57 3.59 5.71
CA GLN A 95 0.97 4.79 5.13
C GLN A 95 -0.30 5.19 5.88
N ALA A 96 -1.18 4.22 6.17
CA ALA A 96 -2.40 4.43 6.94
C ALA A 96 -2.12 4.97 8.34
N GLN A 97 -1.10 4.41 9.03
CA GLN A 97 -0.70 4.86 10.37
C GLN A 97 -0.24 6.33 10.41
N LYS A 98 0.26 6.86 9.29
CA LYS A 98 0.70 8.26 9.18
C LYS A 98 -0.43 9.24 8.87
N GLN A 99 -1.62 8.75 8.55
CA GLN A 99 -2.77 9.59 8.25
C GLN A 99 -3.61 9.75 9.52
N ASP A 100 -3.90 11.00 9.89
CA ASP A 100 -4.79 11.29 11.01
C ASP A 100 -6.22 10.79 10.73
N GLU A 101 -6.65 10.86 9.47
CA GLU A 101 -7.89 10.29 8.99
C GLU A 101 -7.70 9.61 7.63
N LEU A 102 -8.18 8.37 7.50
CA LEU A 102 -8.20 7.66 6.22
C LEU A 102 -9.26 8.25 5.28
N GLU A 103 -8.83 8.59 4.07
CA GLU A 103 -9.71 9.06 2.99
C GLU A 103 -10.80 8.02 2.69
N ALA A 104 -12.06 8.45 2.68
CA ALA A 104 -13.19 7.59 2.29
C ALA A 104 -13.24 7.48 0.76
N LEU A 105 -12.86 6.31 0.26
CA LEU A 105 -12.83 6.02 -1.17
C LEU A 105 -14.18 5.46 -1.63
N SER A 106 -14.59 5.79 -2.85
CA SER A 106 -15.70 5.17 -3.57
C SER A 106 -15.22 4.04 -4.49
N CYS A 107 -16.14 3.24 -5.02
CA CYS A 107 -15.79 2.22 -6.01
C CYS A 107 -15.16 2.84 -7.27
N THR A 108 -15.59 4.05 -7.64
CA THR A 108 -15.03 4.78 -8.78
C THR A 108 -13.65 5.34 -8.50
N ASP A 109 -13.31 5.70 -7.26
CA ASP A 109 -11.95 6.21 -6.95
C ASP A 109 -10.92 5.10 -7.14
N VAL A 110 -11.24 3.88 -6.67
CA VAL A 110 -10.38 2.71 -6.85
C VAL A 110 -10.24 2.37 -8.33
N GLU A 111 -11.35 2.33 -9.08
CA GLU A 111 -11.36 2.02 -10.52
C GLU A 111 -10.73 3.12 -11.39
N GLN A 112 -10.89 4.40 -11.05
CA GLN A 112 -10.31 5.53 -11.78
C GLN A 112 -8.81 5.62 -11.54
N VAL A 113 -8.34 5.32 -10.33
CA VAL A 113 -6.90 5.19 -10.07
C VAL A 113 -6.37 3.99 -10.84
N TRP A 114 -7.06 2.86 -10.88
CA TRP A 114 -6.69 1.74 -11.76
C TRP A 114 -6.63 2.15 -13.25
N GLY A 115 -7.64 2.86 -13.75
CA GLY A 115 -7.70 3.36 -15.13
C GLY A 115 -6.59 4.35 -15.46
N SER A 116 -6.25 5.23 -14.52
CA SER A 116 -5.21 6.24 -14.67
C SER A 116 -3.81 5.62 -14.62
N TYR A 117 -3.57 4.64 -13.74
CA TYR A 117 -2.29 3.95 -13.66
C TYR A 117 -2.10 2.91 -14.78
N SER A 118 -3.18 2.33 -15.33
CA SER A 118 -3.13 1.45 -16.51
C SER A 118 -3.05 2.21 -17.84
N GLY A 119 -3.54 3.45 -17.90
CA GLY A 119 -3.54 4.30 -19.10
C GLY A 119 -2.40 5.35 -19.18
N SER A 120 -2.13 6.08 -18.09
CA SER A 120 -1.24 7.26 -18.10
C SER A 120 0.25 6.96 -17.94
N PHE A 121 0.64 5.76 -17.51
CA PHE A 121 2.06 5.36 -17.50
C PHE A 121 2.67 5.19 -18.90
N LYS A 122 1.86 5.23 -19.97
CA LYS A 122 2.40 5.32 -21.34
C LYS A 122 3.15 6.63 -21.59
N ASN A 123 2.88 7.70 -20.83
CA ASN A 123 3.38 9.04 -21.15
C ASN A 123 4.25 9.70 -20.06
N ASN A 124 4.33 9.17 -18.83
CA ASN A 124 5.01 9.86 -17.71
C ASN A 124 6.10 9.04 -16.97
N SER A 125 6.65 8.01 -17.61
CA SER A 125 7.74 7.17 -17.06
C SER A 125 9.10 7.87 -16.91
N LEU A 126 9.19 9.16 -17.21
CA LEU A 126 10.45 9.93 -17.26
C LEU A 126 10.76 10.75 -16.00
N GLU A 127 9.87 10.83 -14.99
CA GLU A 127 10.20 11.55 -13.74
C GLU A 127 10.81 10.64 -12.66
N TYR A 128 10.42 9.37 -12.58
CA TYR A 128 10.95 8.44 -11.58
C TYR A 128 12.32 7.82 -11.93
N SER A 129 12.78 8.02 -13.15
CA SER A 129 13.99 7.40 -13.71
C SER A 129 15.15 8.37 -13.91
N LYS A 130 15.04 9.63 -13.47
CA LYS A 130 16.14 10.60 -13.62
C LYS A 130 17.28 10.18 -12.66
N PRO A 131 18.45 9.76 -13.17
CA PRO A 131 19.59 9.46 -12.32
C PRO A 131 19.98 10.73 -11.56
N VAL A 132 20.11 10.62 -10.24
CA VAL A 132 20.67 11.70 -9.42
C VAL A 132 22.15 11.83 -9.80
N PRO A 133 22.65 13.03 -10.16
CA PRO A 133 24.06 13.20 -10.48
C PRO A 133 24.93 12.75 -9.31
N VAL A 134 25.89 11.87 -9.58
CA VAL A 134 26.92 11.52 -8.59
C VAL A 134 27.74 12.79 -8.37
N LYS A 135 27.73 13.31 -7.14
CA LYS A 135 28.66 14.39 -6.77
C LYS A 135 30.06 13.77 -6.72
N GLU A 136 30.91 14.18 -7.65
CA GLU A 136 32.35 13.95 -7.53
C GLU A 136 32.85 14.75 -6.32
N PHE A 137 33.58 14.08 -5.44
CA PHE A 137 34.22 14.67 -4.25
C PHE A 137 35.60 15.21 -4.62
#